data_AF-A0A0F4YSE6-F1
#
_entry.id   AF-A0A0F4YSE6-F1
#
_cell.length_a   1.000
_cell.length_b   1.000
_cell.length_c   1.000
_cell.angle_alpha   90.00
_cell.angle_beta   90.00
_cell.angle_gamma   90.00
#
_symmetry.space_group_name_H-M   'P 1'
#
loop_
_entity.id
_entity.type
_entity.pdbx_description
1 polymer ?
#
loop_
_entity_poly.entity_id
_entity_poly.type
_entity_poly.pdbx_seq_one_letter_code
_entity_poly.pdbx_strand_id
1 'polypeptide(L)'
;MSTAPSIAKRARADTNGRSLDRPGISGNGPELAESSSSGSGSRSASDIKNLIDELPSEKVNEILAQAAARHPDVLQKIQDVVTAARERERSRIINFDHYSKSVWKSLNVTYRSMSGSAQYDISFEVVEEIDGTIKHIVSQCGRHANPQTRWNGLSVLRKIGKSIVLSGGDTLGHEVQKQY
;
A
#
# COMPACT_ATOMS: atom_id res chain seq x y z
N MET A 1 -42.40 27.23 -27.98
CA MET A 1 -43.58 26.74 -27.23
C MET A 1 -43.26 26.80 -25.74
N SER A 2 -44.17 27.41 -24.96
CA SER A 2 -44.24 27.51 -23.48
C SER A 2 -43.05 28.18 -22.76
N THR A 3 -43.09 29.42 -22.26
CA THR A 3 -44.05 30.15 -21.38
C THR A 3 -43.94 29.81 -19.88
N ALA A 4 -43.15 30.64 -19.17
CA ALA A 4 -43.38 31.27 -17.86
C ALA A 4 -43.35 30.39 -16.56
N PRO A 5 -43.43 30.98 -15.33
CA PRO A 5 -42.46 31.89 -14.70
C PRO A 5 -42.25 31.66 -13.17
N SER A 6 -41.36 32.45 -12.55
CA SER A 6 -41.48 33.19 -11.26
C SER A 6 -42.10 32.53 -10.00
N ILE A 7 -41.44 32.67 -8.83
CA ILE A 7 -41.89 33.50 -7.69
C ILE A 7 -40.95 33.35 -6.48
N ALA A 8 -40.68 34.49 -5.85
CA ALA A 8 -39.88 34.70 -4.65
C ALA A 8 -40.64 34.53 -3.32
N LYS A 9 -39.89 34.73 -2.21
CA LYS A 9 -40.30 35.36 -0.93
C LYS A 9 -40.97 34.51 0.18
N ARG A 10 -40.30 34.46 1.34
CA ARG A 10 -40.71 34.84 2.73
C ARG A 10 -39.92 33.97 3.74
N ALA A 11 -39.06 34.47 4.63
CA ALA A 11 -39.19 35.42 5.75
C ALA A 11 -39.82 34.83 7.04
N ARG A 12 -38.96 34.71 8.06
CA ARG A 12 -39.10 34.85 9.54
C ARG A 12 -40.14 34.06 10.33
N ALA A 13 -39.67 33.49 11.45
CA ALA A 13 -40.31 33.67 12.75
C ALA A 13 -39.24 33.63 13.87
N ASP A 14 -39.13 34.75 14.60
CA ASP A 14 -38.62 34.84 15.96
C ASP A 14 -39.62 34.20 16.93
N THR A 15 -39.16 33.63 18.04
CA THR A 15 -39.82 33.83 19.34
C THR A 15 -38.86 33.60 20.51
N ASN A 16 -38.65 34.68 21.25
CA ASN A 16 -38.04 34.72 22.58
C ASN A 16 -38.88 33.99 23.63
N GLY A 17 -38.22 33.38 24.61
CA GLY A 17 -38.82 32.97 25.89
C GLY A 17 -37.79 33.14 27.01
N ARG A 18 -37.75 34.33 27.60
CA ARG A 18 -36.85 34.76 28.69
C ARG A 18 -37.65 34.78 30.00
N SER A 19 -37.08 34.27 31.10
CA SER A 19 -37.40 34.60 32.51
C SER A 19 -36.23 34.02 33.34
N LEU A 20 -35.28 34.80 33.90
CA LEU A 20 -35.35 35.66 35.11
C LEU A 20 -35.98 34.91 36.29
N ASP A 21 -35.48 34.86 37.52
CA ASP A 21 -34.26 35.28 38.25
C ASP A 21 -34.55 34.84 39.70
N ARG A 22 -33.57 34.35 40.49
CA ARG A 22 -33.29 34.87 41.86
C ARG A 22 -32.10 34.18 42.56
N PRO A 23 -31.25 34.92 43.30
CA PRO A 23 -30.06 34.41 43.99
C PRO A 23 -30.20 34.30 45.53
N GLY A 24 -29.23 33.63 46.15
CA GLY A 24 -28.94 33.59 47.59
C GLY A 24 -28.37 32.21 47.99
N ILE A 25 -27.35 32.00 48.82
CA ILE A 25 -26.66 32.78 49.86
C ILE A 25 -25.25 32.15 50.05
N SER A 26 -24.31 32.98 50.49
CA SER A 26 -22.90 32.70 50.83
C SER A 26 -22.73 31.87 52.11
N GLY A 27 -21.67 31.04 52.18
CA GLY A 27 -21.19 30.37 53.40
C GLY A 27 -19.80 29.76 53.21
N ASN A 28 -18.81 30.22 53.99
CA ASN A 28 -17.39 29.84 53.96
C ASN A 28 -17.06 28.62 54.84
N GLY A 29 -16.29 27.67 54.27
CA GLY A 29 -15.18 26.87 54.86
C GLY A 29 -15.48 25.67 55.78
N PRO A 30 -14.50 24.75 56.06
CA PRO A 30 -13.33 24.34 55.28
C PRO A 30 -13.19 22.79 55.11
N GLU A 31 -12.31 22.38 54.19
CA GLU A 31 -11.38 21.23 54.25
C GLU A 31 -11.86 19.86 54.76
N LEU A 32 -12.09 18.91 53.84
CA LEU A 32 -11.62 17.53 53.97
C LEU A 32 -11.20 16.99 52.61
N ALA A 33 -9.94 16.57 52.55
CA ALA A 33 -9.33 15.89 51.42
C ALA A 33 -9.96 14.51 51.23
N GLU A 34 -10.55 14.26 50.06
CA GLU A 34 -10.71 12.91 49.54
C GLU A 34 -10.11 12.80 48.15
N SER A 35 -8.95 12.17 48.16
CA SER A 35 -8.19 11.65 47.05
C SER A 35 -9.00 10.58 46.31
N SER A 36 -9.93 10.97 45.45
CA SER A 36 -10.45 10.09 44.40
C SER A 36 -9.76 10.44 43.09
N SER A 37 -8.49 10.03 42.98
CA SER A 37 -7.82 9.86 41.69
C SER A 37 -8.41 8.64 40.97
N SER A 38 -9.67 8.73 40.55
CA SER A 38 -10.20 7.89 39.48
C SER A 38 -9.94 8.57 38.15
N GLY A 39 -8.65 8.82 37.88
CA GLY A 39 -8.17 9.07 36.53
C GLY A 39 -8.20 7.74 35.81
N SER A 40 -9.36 7.38 35.25
CA SER A 40 -9.40 6.45 34.13
C SER A 40 -8.65 7.13 33.00
N GLY A 41 -7.33 6.96 33.04
CA GLY A 41 -6.41 7.45 32.03
C GLY A 41 -6.71 6.66 30.78
N SER A 42 -7.65 7.15 29.98
CA SER A 42 -7.71 6.88 28.56
C SER A 42 -6.38 7.36 27.99
N ARG A 43 -5.34 6.53 28.12
CA ARG A 43 -4.05 6.75 27.46
C ARG A 43 -4.37 7.03 26.01
N SER A 44 -3.91 8.17 25.50
CA SER A 44 -4.21 8.55 24.13
C SER A 44 -3.73 7.45 23.20
N ALA A 45 -4.46 7.18 22.12
CA ALA A 45 -4.04 6.22 21.11
C ALA A 45 -2.62 6.52 20.58
N SER A 46 -2.20 7.79 20.61
CA SER A 46 -0.84 8.22 20.30
C SER A 46 0.20 7.74 21.32
N ASP A 47 -0.13 7.76 22.62
CA ASP A 47 0.80 7.36 23.68
C ASP A 47 1.02 5.85 23.67
N ILE A 48 -0.04 5.10 23.39
CA ILE A 48 0.03 3.65 23.21
C ILE A 48 0.87 3.31 21.97
N LYS A 49 0.74 4.09 20.89
CA LYS A 49 1.53 3.88 19.67
C LYS A 49 3.02 4.14 19.91
N ASN A 50 3.37 5.23 20.59
CA ASN A 50 4.77 5.54 20.92
C ASN A 50 5.41 4.42 21.76
N LEU A 51 4.67 3.88 22.74
CA LEU A 51 5.14 2.74 23.52
C LEU A 51 5.33 1.48 22.67
N ILE A 52 4.45 1.23 21.69
CA ILE A 52 4.60 0.09 20.76
C ILE A 52 5.83 0.26 19.87
N ASP A 53 6.10 1.48 19.39
CA ASP A 53 7.24 1.79 18.51
C ASP A 53 8.59 1.64 19.25
N GLU A 54 8.62 1.78 20.58
CA GLU A 54 9.81 1.53 21.42
C GLU A 54 10.06 0.04 21.70
N LEU A 55 9.06 -0.83 21.50
CA LEU A 55 9.23 -2.27 21.71
C LEU A 55 9.90 -2.94 20.50
N PRO A 56 10.81 -3.92 20.72
CA PRO A 56 11.34 -4.73 19.64
C PRO A 56 10.23 -5.56 18.99
N SER A 57 10.26 -5.68 17.67
CA SER A 57 9.21 -6.31 16.84
C SER A 57 8.88 -7.75 17.26
N GLU A 58 9.86 -8.51 17.75
CA GLU A 58 9.64 -9.86 18.28
C GLU A 58 8.73 -9.86 19.52
N LYS A 59 8.93 -8.92 20.45
CA LYS A 59 8.12 -8.83 21.67
C LYS A 59 6.70 -8.34 21.37
N VAL A 60 6.54 -7.45 20.39
CA VAL A 60 5.22 -7.04 19.90
C VAL A 60 4.45 -8.24 19.35
N ASN A 61 5.11 -9.10 18.55
CA ASN A 61 4.49 -10.30 18.01
C ASN A 61 4.09 -11.32 19.09
N GLU A 62 4.96 -11.53 20.10
CA GLU A 62 4.64 -12.41 21.25
C GLU A 62 3.44 -11.89 22.05
N ILE A 63 3.42 -10.59 22.36
CA ILE A 63 2.34 -9.95 23.12
C ILE A 63 1.03 -10.00 22.31
N LEU A 64 1.08 -9.74 21.00
CA LEU A 64 -0.08 -9.80 20.12
C LEU A 64 -0.62 -11.23 20.01
N ALA A 65 0.25 -12.24 19.94
CA ALA A 65 -0.15 -13.65 19.94
C ALA A 65 -0.81 -14.05 21.27
N GLN A 66 -0.24 -13.63 22.40
CA GLN A 66 -0.82 -13.87 23.72
C GLN A 66 -2.15 -13.12 23.91
N ALA A 67 -2.27 -11.89 23.41
CA ALA A 67 -3.50 -11.12 23.42
C ALA A 67 -4.58 -11.78 22.56
N ALA A 68 -4.25 -12.23 21.35
CA ALA A 68 -5.17 -12.94 20.46
C ALA A 68 -5.63 -14.30 21.04
N ALA A 69 -4.78 -14.97 21.82
CA ALA A 69 -5.14 -16.21 22.50
C ALA A 69 -6.11 -16.00 23.68
N ARG A 70 -6.04 -14.85 24.37
CA ARG A 70 -6.88 -14.53 25.53
C ARG A 70 -8.15 -13.77 25.14
N HIS A 71 -8.12 -13.03 24.04
CA HIS A 71 -9.15 -12.10 23.62
C HIS A 71 -9.57 -12.40 22.16
N PRO A 72 -10.72 -13.08 21.95
CA PRO A 72 -11.22 -13.44 20.62
C PRO A 72 -11.48 -12.25 19.69
N ASP A 73 -11.79 -11.08 20.25
CA ASP A 73 -11.97 -9.81 19.54
C ASP A 73 -10.67 -9.31 18.92
N VAL A 74 -9.53 -9.47 19.60
CA VAL A 74 -8.21 -9.15 19.07
C VAL A 74 -7.85 -10.10 17.91
N LEU A 75 -8.15 -11.39 18.06
CA LEU A 75 -7.96 -12.37 16.98
C LEU A 75 -8.81 -12.03 15.75
N GLN A 76 -10.09 -11.71 15.94
CA GLN A 76 -10.98 -11.33 14.84
C GLN A 76 -10.46 -10.09 14.12
N LYS A 77 -10.00 -9.07 14.86
CA LYS A 77 -9.45 -7.85 14.27
C LYS A 77 -8.16 -8.12 13.46
N ILE A 78 -7.30 -9.01 13.94
CA ILE A 78 -6.12 -9.47 13.17
C ILE A 78 -6.57 -10.17 11.89
N GLN A 79 -7.55 -11.08 11.97
CA GLN A 79 -8.08 -11.79 10.81
C GLN A 79 -8.70 -10.83 9.78
N ASP A 80 -9.45 -9.83 10.22
CA ASP A 80 -10.06 -8.82 9.36
C ASP A 80 -8.99 -7.98 8.66
N VAL A 81 -7.96 -7.53 9.38
CA VAL A 81 -6.84 -6.76 8.81
C VAL A 81 -6.07 -7.59 7.79
N VAL A 82 -5.77 -8.86 8.11
CA VAL A 82 -5.08 -9.78 7.20
C VAL A 82 -5.94 -10.08 5.96
N THR A 83 -7.24 -10.27 6.14
CA THR A 83 -8.17 -10.53 5.03
C THR A 83 -8.28 -9.31 4.14
N ALA A 84 -8.44 -8.11 4.70
CA ALA A 84 -8.45 -6.86 3.95
C ALA A 84 -7.12 -6.62 3.20
N ALA A 85 -5.97 -6.92 3.83
CA ALA A 85 -4.67 -6.82 3.16
C ALA A 85 -4.57 -7.79 1.98
N ARG A 86 -5.01 -9.04 2.15
CA ARG A 86 -5.05 -10.04 1.07
C ARG A 86 -6.01 -9.64 -0.04
N GLU A 87 -7.16 -9.07 0.28
CA GLU A 87 -8.15 -8.65 -0.71
C GLU A 87 -7.69 -7.45 -1.53
N ARG A 88 -6.98 -6.50 -0.90
CA ARG A 88 -6.31 -5.42 -1.64
C ARG A 88 -5.27 -5.97 -2.63
N GLU A 89 -4.47 -6.96 -2.20
CA GLU A 89 -3.49 -7.57 -3.11
C GLU A 89 -4.15 -8.40 -4.22
N ARG A 90 -5.25 -9.08 -3.91
CA ARG A 90 -6.03 -9.85 -4.88
C ARG A 90 -6.81 -8.98 -5.85
N SER A 91 -7.26 -7.79 -5.48
CA SER A 91 -7.96 -6.89 -6.40
C SER A 91 -6.99 -6.15 -7.34
N ARG A 92 -5.71 -6.09 -6.99
CA ARG A 92 -4.66 -5.47 -7.81
C ARG A 92 -4.26 -6.37 -8.99
N ILE A 93 -4.64 -5.95 -10.20
CA ILE A 93 -4.18 -6.57 -11.45
C ILE A 93 -3.04 -5.74 -12.02
N ILE A 94 -1.85 -6.35 -12.16
CA ILE A 94 -0.68 -5.70 -12.74
C ILE A 94 -0.44 -6.23 -14.15
N ASN A 95 -0.12 -5.32 -15.06
CA ASN A 95 0.27 -5.64 -16.43
C ASN A 95 1.76 -5.32 -16.65
N PHE A 96 2.50 -6.31 -17.15
CA PHE A 96 3.94 -6.25 -17.35
C PHE A 96 4.35 -6.11 -18.83
N ASP A 97 3.39 -5.93 -19.76
CA ASP A 97 3.66 -6.01 -21.21
C ASP A 97 4.74 -5.03 -21.69
N HIS A 98 4.83 -3.87 -21.04
CA HIS A 98 5.85 -2.85 -21.32
C HIS A 98 7.28 -3.39 -21.12
N TYR A 99 7.52 -4.27 -20.14
CA TYR A 99 8.83 -4.89 -19.92
C TYR A 99 9.28 -5.75 -21.10
N SER A 100 8.37 -6.55 -21.68
CA SER A 100 8.72 -7.37 -22.86
C SER A 100 9.13 -6.50 -24.06
N LYS A 101 8.49 -5.34 -24.24
CA LYS A 101 8.82 -4.38 -25.30
C LYS A 101 10.16 -3.68 -25.03
N SER A 102 10.42 -3.31 -23.78
CA SER A 102 11.69 -2.71 -23.36
C SER A 102 12.85 -3.65 -23.65
N VAL A 103 12.78 -4.88 -23.12
CA VAL A 103 13.82 -5.91 -23.33
C VAL A 103 14.03 -6.20 -24.80
N TRP A 104 12.95 -6.36 -25.58
CA TRP A 104 13.09 -6.56 -27.03
C TRP A 104 13.79 -5.39 -27.71
N LYS A 105 13.46 -4.15 -27.34
CA LYS A 105 14.08 -2.94 -27.90
C LYS A 105 15.56 -2.85 -27.53
N SER A 106 15.92 -3.09 -26.26
CA SER A 106 17.31 -3.11 -25.80
C SER A 106 18.14 -4.14 -26.58
N LEU A 107 17.60 -5.36 -26.77
CA LEU A 107 18.30 -6.43 -27.48
C LEU A 107 18.41 -6.22 -28.99
N ASN A 108 17.37 -5.71 -29.66
CA ASN A 108 17.29 -5.76 -31.13
C ASN A 108 17.44 -4.40 -31.82
N VAL A 109 17.31 -3.30 -31.09
CA VAL A 109 17.20 -1.96 -31.67
C VAL A 109 18.24 -1.01 -31.10
N THR A 110 18.28 -0.84 -29.77
CA THR A 110 19.02 0.25 -29.12
C THR A 110 20.51 0.26 -29.46
N TYR A 111 21.15 -0.90 -29.51
CA TYR A 111 22.60 -1.03 -29.67
C TYR A 111 23.02 -1.61 -31.02
N ARG A 112 22.09 -1.70 -31.97
CA ARG A 112 22.33 -2.33 -33.28
C ARG A 112 23.38 -1.60 -34.13
N SER A 113 23.52 -0.29 -33.97
CA SER A 113 24.49 0.52 -34.71
C SER A 113 25.87 0.58 -34.06
N MET A 114 26.06 -0.04 -32.89
CA MET A 114 27.34 -0.08 -32.20
C MET A 114 28.29 -1.10 -32.85
N SER A 115 29.59 -0.90 -32.65
CA SER A 115 30.59 -1.90 -33.04
C SER A 115 30.46 -3.16 -32.18
N GLY A 116 30.91 -4.31 -32.70
CA GLY A 116 30.83 -5.58 -31.96
C GLY A 116 31.52 -5.54 -30.59
N SER A 117 32.68 -4.86 -30.47
CA SER A 117 33.35 -4.68 -29.17
C SER A 117 32.53 -3.84 -28.20
N ALA A 118 31.89 -2.77 -28.66
CA ALA A 118 31.05 -1.95 -27.80
C ALA A 118 29.72 -2.68 -27.45
N GLN A 119 29.22 -3.53 -28.34
CA GLN A 119 28.09 -4.44 -28.07
C GLN A 119 28.45 -5.50 -27.03
N TYR A 120 29.69 -5.98 -27.01
CA TYR A 120 30.19 -6.89 -25.98
C TYR A 120 30.20 -6.21 -24.61
N ASP A 121 30.75 -4.99 -24.52
CA ASP A 121 30.84 -4.25 -23.25
C ASP A 121 29.44 -3.99 -22.65
N ILE A 122 28.49 -3.55 -23.48
CA ILE A 122 27.12 -3.25 -23.03
C ILE A 122 26.28 -4.50 -22.74
N SER A 123 26.73 -5.69 -23.18
CA SER A 123 25.95 -6.93 -23.01
C SER A 123 25.71 -7.28 -21.54
N PHE A 124 26.68 -7.00 -20.67
CA PHE A 124 26.55 -7.23 -19.23
C PHE A 124 25.47 -6.34 -18.61
N GLU A 125 25.42 -5.06 -18.98
CA GLU A 125 24.39 -4.13 -18.51
C GLU A 125 22.99 -4.57 -18.97
N VAL A 126 22.87 -5.03 -20.21
CA VAL A 126 21.59 -5.54 -20.74
C VAL A 126 21.13 -6.81 -20.02
N VAL A 127 22.05 -7.72 -19.68
CA VAL A 127 21.75 -8.90 -18.87
C VAL A 127 21.25 -8.50 -17.48
N GLU A 128 21.92 -7.55 -16.82
CA GLU A 128 21.48 -7.02 -15.53
C GLU A 128 20.09 -6.37 -15.60
N GLU A 129 19.79 -5.63 -16.68
CA GLU A 129 18.45 -5.05 -16.92
C GLU A 129 17.36 -6.14 -17.03
N ILE A 130 17.65 -7.21 -17.78
CA ILE A 130 16.74 -8.35 -17.98
C ILE A 130 16.52 -9.06 -16.64
N ASP A 131 17.59 -9.35 -15.90
CA ASP A 131 17.52 -9.98 -14.59
C ASP A 131 16.73 -9.14 -13.58
N GLY A 132 16.99 -7.83 -13.54
CA GLY A 132 16.24 -6.89 -12.71
C GLY A 132 14.75 -6.90 -13.06
N THR A 133 14.43 -6.93 -14.35
CA THR A 133 13.06 -7.04 -14.86
C THR A 133 12.39 -8.34 -14.43
N ILE A 134 13.07 -9.48 -14.57
CA ILE A 134 12.54 -10.80 -14.18
C ILE A 134 12.29 -10.83 -12.66
N LYS A 135 13.28 -10.41 -11.85
CA LYS A 135 13.17 -10.33 -10.39
C LYS A 135 12.01 -9.43 -9.98
N HIS A 136 11.83 -8.29 -10.64
CA HIS A 136 10.72 -7.39 -10.37
C HIS A 136 9.37 -8.05 -10.66
N ILE A 137 9.19 -8.68 -11.83
CA ILE A 137 7.93 -9.38 -12.18
C ILE A 137 7.63 -10.47 -11.15
N VAL A 138 8.63 -11.28 -10.77
CA VAL A 138 8.48 -12.35 -9.78
C VAL A 138 8.08 -11.77 -8.41
N SER A 139 8.68 -10.65 -7.99
CA SER A 139 8.33 -9.99 -6.71
C SER A 139 6.86 -9.57 -6.62
N GLN A 140 6.25 -9.22 -7.76
CA GLN A 140 4.84 -8.83 -7.84
C GLN A 140 3.89 -10.04 -7.94
N CYS A 141 4.41 -11.25 -8.18
CA CYS A 141 3.65 -12.48 -8.35
C CYS A 141 3.64 -13.37 -7.10
N GLY A 142 3.60 -12.77 -5.90
CA GLY A 142 3.64 -13.48 -4.62
C GLY A 142 2.42 -14.38 -4.34
N ARG A 143 2.43 -15.08 -3.20
CA ARG A 143 1.40 -16.07 -2.80
C ARG A 143 -0.03 -15.52 -2.82
N HIS A 144 -0.20 -14.23 -2.51
CA HIS A 144 -1.50 -13.57 -2.43
C HIS A 144 -1.84 -12.72 -3.66
N ALA A 145 -0.96 -12.68 -4.68
CA ALA A 145 -1.19 -11.94 -5.90
C ALA A 145 -2.42 -12.47 -6.66
N ASN A 146 -3.10 -11.56 -7.37
CA ASN A 146 -4.19 -11.92 -8.26
C ASN A 146 -3.74 -12.99 -9.29
N PRO A 147 -4.54 -14.04 -9.53
CA PRO A 147 -4.24 -15.04 -10.56
C PRO A 147 -3.94 -14.44 -11.95
N GLN A 148 -4.66 -13.39 -12.35
CA GLN A 148 -4.42 -12.65 -13.59
C GLN A 148 -3.06 -11.95 -13.60
N THR A 149 -2.63 -11.38 -12.47
CA THR A 149 -1.27 -10.79 -12.35
C THR A 149 -0.20 -11.85 -12.59
N ARG A 150 -0.35 -13.05 -12.01
CA ARG A 150 0.57 -14.17 -12.24
C ARG A 150 0.57 -14.61 -13.70
N TRP A 151 -0.61 -14.69 -14.32
CA TRP A 151 -0.74 -15.02 -15.73
C TRP A 151 -0.07 -13.98 -16.64
N ASN A 152 -0.31 -12.69 -16.37
CA ASN A 152 0.33 -11.58 -17.07
C ASN A 152 1.86 -11.65 -16.94
N GLY A 153 2.36 -11.92 -15.73
CA GLY A 153 3.78 -12.10 -15.44
C GLY A 153 4.37 -13.25 -16.24
N LEU A 154 3.78 -14.45 -16.17
CA LEU A 154 4.24 -15.64 -16.90
C LEU A 154 4.22 -15.42 -18.42
N SER A 155 3.18 -14.78 -18.95
CA SER A 155 3.07 -14.43 -20.36
C SER A 155 4.23 -13.53 -20.81
N VAL A 156 4.58 -12.53 -19.99
CA VAL A 156 5.70 -11.61 -20.27
C VAL A 156 7.05 -12.29 -20.12
N LEU A 157 7.26 -13.13 -19.10
CA LEU A 157 8.48 -13.92 -18.96
C LEU A 157 8.71 -14.83 -20.18
N ARG A 158 7.65 -15.48 -20.69
CA ARG A 158 7.71 -16.24 -21.94
C ARG A 158 8.12 -15.36 -23.13
N LYS A 159 7.59 -14.14 -23.25
CA LYS A 159 7.96 -13.20 -24.32
C LYS A 159 9.42 -12.78 -24.22
N ILE A 160 9.90 -12.48 -23.00
CA ILE A 160 11.31 -12.13 -22.74
C ILE A 160 12.22 -13.29 -23.15
N GLY A 161 11.93 -14.52 -22.70
CA GLY A 161 12.70 -15.71 -23.08
C GLY A 161 12.73 -15.92 -24.60
N LYS A 162 11.60 -15.70 -25.28
CA LYS A 162 11.55 -15.74 -26.75
C LYS A 162 12.45 -14.67 -27.38
N SER A 163 12.45 -13.44 -26.88
CA SER A 163 13.32 -12.38 -27.39
C SER A 163 14.80 -12.72 -27.26
N ILE A 164 15.21 -13.31 -26.12
CA ILE A 164 16.60 -13.76 -25.87
C ILE A 164 16.99 -14.87 -26.86
N VAL A 165 16.16 -15.90 -27.00
CA VAL A 165 16.48 -17.03 -27.91
C VAL A 165 16.56 -16.59 -29.38
N LEU A 166 15.82 -15.54 -29.77
CA LEU A 166 15.80 -15.05 -31.15
C LEU A 166 16.81 -13.92 -31.43
N SER A 167 17.55 -13.41 -30.43
CA SER A 167 18.44 -12.25 -30.60
C SER A 167 19.84 -12.58 -31.13
N GLY A 168 20.19 -13.84 -31.43
CA GLY A 168 21.55 -14.27 -31.81
C GLY A 168 22.06 -13.80 -33.18
N GLY A 169 21.61 -12.66 -33.70
CA GLY A 169 22.05 -12.09 -34.97
C GLY A 169 23.27 -11.17 -34.88
N ASP A 170 23.60 -10.68 -33.69
CA ASP A 170 24.73 -9.78 -33.43
C ASP A 170 25.52 -10.16 -32.17
N THR A 171 26.59 -9.42 -31.87
CA THR A 171 27.49 -9.75 -30.74
C THR A 171 26.74 -9.62 -29.41
N LEU A 172 25.95 -8.57 -29.25
CA LEU A 172 25.13 -8.35 -28.05
C LEU A 172 24.21 -9.54 -27.78
N GLY A 173 23.40 -9.93 -28.77
CA GLY A 173 22.44 -11.01 -28.58
C GLY A 173 23.10 -12.37 -28.34
N HIS A 174 24.27 -12.61 -28.95
CA HIS A 174 25.07 -13.80 -28.66
C HIS A 174 25.59 -13.83 -27.23
N GLU A 175 26.10 -12.72 -26.70
CA GLU A 175 26.60 -12.69 -25.31
C GLU A 175 25.46 -12.81 -24.30
N VAL A 176 24.31 -12.16 -24.55
CA VAL A 176 23.13 -12.31 -23.70
C VAL A 176 22.65 -13.76 -23.66
N GLN A 177 22.62 -14.46 -24.81
CA GLN A 177 22.21 -15.87 -24.88
C GLN A 177 23.10 -16.79 -24.05
N LYS A 178 24.39 -16.50 -23.88
CA LYS A 178 25.30 -17.35 -23.08
C LYS A 178 24.98 -17.32 -21.58
N GLN A 179 24.23 -16.31 -21.12
CA GLN A 179 23.91 -16.13 -19.70
C GLN A 179 22.64 -16.87 -19.26
N TYR A 180 21.86 -17.46 -20.19
CA TYR A 180 20.56 -18.10 -19.94
C TYR A 180 20.47 -19.49 -20.57
#